data_AF-A0A3B8L0D3-F1
#
_entry.id   AF-A0A3B8L0D3-F1
#
_cell.length_a   1.000
_cell.length_b   1.000
_cell.length_c   1.000
_cell.angle_alpha   90.00
_cell.angle_beta   90.00
_cell.angle_gamma   90.00
#
_symmetry.space_group_name_H-M   'P 1'
#
loop_
_entity.id
_entity.type
_entity.pdbx_description
1 polymer ?
#
loop_
_entity_poly.entity_id
_entity_poly.type
_entity_poly.pdbx_seq_one_letter_code
_entity_poly.pdbx_strand_id
1 'polypeptide(L)'
;AACGLVGGTSIDTTVYPFLLRGVTLAGIDSAGCPTELRDSLWNRLAGDWAIPQLDEITHEVTLEELGASIEMMREGQHVGRTIVRPGERK
;
A
#
# COMPACT_ATOMS: atom_id res chain seq x y z
N ALA A 1 12.10 1.57 2.16
CA ALA A 1 11.56 0.78 1.05
C ALA A 1 11.33 1.71 -0.13
N ALA A 2 11.72 1.33 -1.34
CA ALA A 2 11.31 1.99 -2.57
C ALA A 2 10.06 1.26 -3.09
N CYS A 3 8.90 1.90 -2.94
CA CYS A 3 7.61 1.39 -3.37
C CYS A 3 6.66 2.56 -3.69
N GLY A 4 5.86 2.38 -4.74
CA GLY A 4 4.99 3.45 -5.24
C GLY A 4 5.74 4.49 -6.06
N LEU A 5 5.00 5.18 -6.94
CA LEU A 5 5.53 6.15 -7.92
C LEU A 5 4.69 7.43 -8.00
N VAL A 6 3.85 7.70 -6.98
CA VAL A 6 2.94 8.86 -6.97
C VAL A 6 3.71 10.18 -7.16
N GLY A 7 4.91 10.29 -6.60
CA GLY A 7 5.79 11.46 -6.73
C GLY A 7 6.73 11.45 -7.95
N GLY A 8 6.65 10.44 -8.82
CA GLY A 8 7.55 10.27 -9.97
C GLY A 8 8.52 9.09 -9.83
N THR A 9 9.34 8.88 -10.87
CA THR A 9 10.29 7.76 -10.98
C THR A 9 11.75 8.13 -10.71
N SER A 10 12.07 9.42 -10.64
CA SER A 10 13.42 9.90 -10.35
C SER A 10 13.75 9.79 -8.87
N ILE A 11 15.01 9.48 -8.57
CA ILE A 11 15.55 9.45 -7.21
C ILE A 11 16.80 10.32 -7.20
N ASP A 12 16.68 11.53 -6.67
CA ASP A 12 17.80 12.44 -6.51
C ASP A 12 18.58 12.09 -5.23
N THR A 13 19.71 11.41 -5.39
CA THR A 13 20.52 10.92 -4.26
C THR A 13 22.01 10.85 -4.59
N THR A 14 22.84 10.43 -3.62
CA THR A 14 24.29 10.19 -3.79
C THR A 14 24.67 8.82 -3.25
N VAL A 15 25.86 8.32 -3.58
CA VAL A 15 26.35 7.01 -3.08
C VAL A 15 26.81 7.04 -1.62
N TYR A 16 27.02 8.22 -1.02
CA TYR A 16 27.61 8.36 0.31
C TYR A 16 26.83 7.71 1.46
N PRO A 17 25.48 7.75 1.53
CA PRO A 17 24.72 7.07 2.58
C PRO A 17 24.93 5.55 2.59
N PHE A 18 25.09 4.96 1.40
CA PHE A 18 25.29 3.52 1.24
C PHE A 18 26.71 3.12 1.66
N LEU A 19 27.72 3.84 1.18
CA LEU A 19 29.13 3.53 1.45
C LEU A 19 29.55 3.80 2.89
N LEU A 20 29.14 4.93 3.46
CA LEU A 20 29.65 5.39 4.75
C LEU A 20 28.79 4.97 5.94
N ARG A 21 27.51 4.64 5.69
CA ARG A 21 26.54 4.32 6.75
C ARG A 21 25.83 2.99 6.54
N GLY A 22 26.14 2.25 5.46
CA GLY A 22 25.55 0.94 5.19
C GLY A 22 24.03 0.98 5.00
N VAL A 23 23.47 2.12 4.61
CA VAL A 23 22.02 2.25 4.37
C VAL A 23 21.61 1.38 3.17
N THR A 24 20.45 0.72 3.25
CA THR A 24 19.89 -0.09 2.16
C THR A 24 18.63 0.56 1.57
N LEU A 25 18.59 0.70 0.25
CA LEU A 25 17.36 1.02 -0.48
C LEU A 25 16.75 -0.27 -1.04
N ALA A 26 15.82 -0.87 -0.28
CA ALA A 26 15.14 -2.10 -0.68
C ALA A 26 13.92 -1.80 -1.57
N GLY A 27 13.91 -2.31 -2.80
CA GLY A 27 12.75 -2.26 -3.69
C GLY A 27 11.69 -3.29 -3.28
N ILE A 28 10.43 -2.87 -3.22
CA ILE A 28 9.31 -3.75 -2.84
C ILE A 28 8.35 -3.88 -4.01
N ASP A 29 8.13 -5.11 -4.47
CA ASP A 29 7.10 -5.46 -5.44
C ASP A 29 6.10 -6.44 -4.81
N SER A 30 4.81 -6.17 -5.00
CA SER A 30 3.73 -7.02 -4.50
C SER A 30 3.09 -7.87 -5.59
N ALA A 31 3.20 -7.45 -6.86
CA ALA A 31 2.56 -8.12 -7.99
C ALA A 31 3.21 -9.49 -8.25
N GLY A 32 4.55 -9.53 -8.29
CA GLY A 32 5.32 -10.75 -8.51
C GLY A 32 5.67 -11.55 -7.25
N CYS A 33 5.07 -11.23 -6.09
CA CYS A 33 5.42 -11.90 -4.83
C CYS A 33 5.11 -13.43 -4.91
N PRO A 34 6.08 -14.32 -4.60
CA PRO A 34 5.86 -15.76 -4.54
C PRO A 34 4.74 -16.13 -3.57
N THR A 35 3.96 -17.17 -3.91
CA THR A 35 2.80 -17.58 -3.12
C THR A 35 3.17 -17.96 -1.69
N GLU A 36 4.25 -18.72 -1.50
CA GLU A 36 4.69 -19.17 -0.18
C GLU A 36 5.05 -17.98 0.72
N LEU A 37 5.70 -16.97 0.16
CA LEU A 37 6.02 -15.74 0.87
C LEU A 37 4.73 -14.96 1.18
N ARG A 38 3.84 -14.81 0.20
CA ARG A 38 2.55 -14.12 0.36
C ARG A 38 1.73 -14.76 1.49
N ASP A 39 1.61 -16.08 1.53
CA ASP A 39 0.85 -16.80 2.56
C ASP A 39 1.46 -16.60 3.95
N SER A 40 2.79 -16.68 4.05
CA SER A 40 3.49 -16.44 5.32
C SER A 40 3.24 -15.02 5.85
N LEU A 41 3.19 -14.02 4.96
CA LEU A 41 2.94 -12.62 5.32
C LEU A 41 1.48 -12.41 5.75
N TRP A 42 0.52 -13.01 5.03
CA TRP A 42 -0.89 -12.92 5.41
C TRP A 42 -1.18 -13.56 6.76
N ASN A 43 -0.55 -14.70 7.08
CA ASN A 43 -0.68 -15.31 8.41
C ASN A 43 -0.18 -14.41 9.52
N ARG A 44 0.91 -13.66 9.28
CA ARG A 44 1.42 -12.67 10.24
C ARG A 44 0.48 -11.49 10.38
N LEU A 45 0.00 -10.93 9.26
CA LEU A 45 -0.95 -9.82 9.24
C LEU A 45 -2.27 -10.18 9.95
N ALA A 46 -2.68 -11.44 9.90
CA ALA A 46 -3.85 -11.92 10.64
C ALA A 46 -3.57 -12.20 12.14
N GLY A 47 -2.30 -12.19 12.56
CA GLY A 47 -1.86 -12.57 13.89
C GLY A 47 -0.99 -11.49 14.53
N ASP A 48 0.31 -11.77 14.66
CA ASP A 48 1.28 -10.94 15.38
C ASP A 48 1.46 -9.53 14.80
N TRP A 49 1.14 -9.35 13.52
CA TRP A 49 1.21 -8.06 12.81
C TRP A 49 -0.17 -7.44 12.56
N ALA A 50 -1.22 -7.94 13.22
CA ALA A 50 -2.54 -7.34 13.12
C ALA A 50 -2.52 -5.87 13.53
N ILE A 51 -3.17 -5.02 12.74
CA ILE A 51 -3.26 -3.57 12.98
C ILE A 51 -4.48 -3.33 13.89
N PRO A 52 -4.30 -2.94 15.17
CA PRO A 52 -5.43 -2.89 16.11
C PRO A 52 -6.48 -1.84 15.74
N GLN A 53 -6.09 -0.75 15.11
CA GLN A 53 -6.96 0.37 14.71
C GLN A 53 -7.29 0.36 13.21
N LEU A 54 -7.34 -0.83 12.58
CA LEU A 54 -7.60 -0.92 11.14
C LEU A 54 -8.94 -0.30 10.75
N ASP A 55 -9.96 -0.43 11.59
CA ASP A 55 -11.29 0.13 11.36
C ASP A 55 -11.28 1.67 11.38
N GLU A 56 -10.40 2.30 12.16
CA GLU A 56 -10.31 3.78 12.25
C GLU A 56 -9.74 4.42 10.98
N ILE A 57 -8.90 3.67 10.24
CA ILE A 57 -8.29 4.14 8.99
C ILE A 57 -9.06 3.67 7.76
N THR A 58 -10.17 2.95 7.95
CA THR A 58 -10.95 2.34 6.87
C THR A 58 -12.27 3.07 6.69
N HIS A 59 -12.67 3.28 5.43
CA HIS A 59 -14.00 3.77 5.08
C HIS A 59 -14.57 2.96 3.94
N GLU A 60 -15.88 2.77 3.94
CA GLU A 60 -16.57 1.99 2.93
C GLU A 60 -17.23 2.90 1.90
N VAL A 61 -17.19 2.47 0.63
CA VAL A 61 -17.88 3.13 -0.47
C VAL A 61 -18.66 2.10 -1.28
N THR A 62 -19.73 2.54 -1.94
CA THR A 62 -20.42 1.73 -2.94
C THR A 62 -19.67 1.72 -4.27
N LEU A 63 -20.12 0.90 -5.22
CA LEU A 63 -19.53 0.87 -6.55
C LEU A 63 -19.78 2.18 -7.32
N GLU A 64 -20.91 2.84 -7.07
CA GLU A 64 -21.26 4.14 -7.65
C GLU A 64 -20.33 5.27 -7.13
N GLU A 65 -19.91 5.19 -5.88
CA GLU A 65 -19.02 6.16 -5.22
C GLU A 65 -17.53 5.97 -5.57
N LEU A 66 -17.17 4.83 -6.16
CA LEU A 66 -15.78 4.47 -6.49
C LEU A 66 -15.07 5.53 -7.34
N GLY A 67 -15.76 6.12 -8.31
CA GLY A 67 -15.16 7.13 -9.19
C GLY A 67 -14.68 8.37 -8.43
N ALA A 68 -15.49 8.86 -7.47
CA ALA A 68 -15.12 10.00 -6.63
C ALA A 68 -13.94 9.66 -5.71
N SER A 69 -13.92 8.44 -5.16
CA SER A 69 -12.80 7.97 -4.32
C SER A 69 -11.47 7.93 -5.08
N ILE A 70 -11.49 7.42 -6.32
CA ILE A 70 -10.30 7.39 -7.19
C ILE A 70 -9.80 8.80 -7.50
N GLU A 71 -10.69 9.76 -7.77
CA GLU A 71 -10.25 11.12 -8.06
C GLU A 71 -9.61 11.79 -6.84
N MET A 72 -10.16 11.59 -5.63
CA MET A 72 -9.51 12.03 -4.40
C MET A 72 -8.11 11.44 -4.23
N MET A 73 -7.89 10.16 -4.61
CA MET A 73 -6.56 9.54 -4.59
C MET A 73 -5.61 10.21 -5.59
N ARG A 74 -6.09 10.53 -6.80
CA ARG A 74 -5.29 11.18 -7.85
C ARG A 74 -4.90 12.62 -7.48
N GLU A 75 -5.77 13.33 -6.79
CA GLU A 75 -5.52 14.68 -6.26
C GLU A 75 -4.67 14.68 -4.99
N GLY A 76 -4.32 13.50 -4.44
CA GLY A 76 -3.55 13.38 -3.20
C GLY A 76 -4.31 13.77 -1.94
N GLN A 77 -5.64 13.79 -1.99
CA GLN A 77 -6.54 14.14 -0.88
C GLN A 77 -7.06 12.92 -0.12
N HIS A 78 -6.84 11.72 -0.66
CA HIS A 78 -7.24 10.47 -0.03
C HIS A 78 -6.33 10.08 1.12
N VAL A 79 -6.93 9.67 2.25
CA VAL A 79 -6.23 9.18 3.43
C VAL A 79 -6.87 7.87 3.89
N GLY A 80 -6.04 6.92 4.33
CA GLY A 80 -6.49 5.63 4.87
C GLY A 80 -6.75 4.58 3.80
N ARG A 81 -7.75 3.74 4.02
CA ARG A 81 -8.10 2.60 3.17
C ARG A 81 -9.57 2.64 2.78
N THR A 82 -9.85 2.57 1.49
CA THR A 82 -11.22 2.41 0.99
C THR A 82 -11.54 0.94 0.80
N ILE A 83 -12.64 0.48 1.39
CA ILE A 83 -13.26 -0.81 1.08
C ILE A 83 -14.43 -0.55 0.14
N VAL A 84 -14.42 -1.22 -1.02
CA VAL A 84 -15.54 -1.15 -1.97
C VAL A 84 -16.49 -2.29 -1.67
N ARG A 85 -17.75 -1.98 -1.35
CA ARG A 85 -18.78 -3.02 -1.25
C ARG A 85 -19.12 -3.51 -2.66
N PRO A 86 -18.84 -4.78 -3.01
CA PRO A 86 -19.33 -5.33 -4.27
C PRO A 86 -20.86 -5.35 -4.23
N GLY A 87 -21.52 -4.92 -5.31
CA GLY A 87 -22.98 -4.94 -5.39
C GLY A 87 -23.56 -6.33 -5.09
N GLU A 88 -24.84 -6.39 -4.73
CA GLU A 88 -25.50 -7.67 -4.42
C GLU A 88 -25.35 -8.65 -5.59
N ARG A 89 -24.85 -9.86 -5.30
CA ARG A 89 -24.94 -10.97 -6.25
C ARG A 89 -26.43 -11.29 -6.45
N LYS A 90 -26.91 -11.12 -7.68
CA LYS A 90 -28.16 -11.77 -8.12
C LYS A 90 -28.04 -13.28 -8.08
#